data_AF-A0A952NIV1-F1
#
_entry.id   AF-A0A952NIV1-F1
#
_cell.length_a   1.000
_cell.length_b   1.000
_cell.length_c   1.000
_cell.angle_alpha   90.00
_cell.angle_beta   90.00
_cell.angle_gamma   90.00
#
_symmetry.space_group_name_H-M   'P 1'
#
loop_
_entity.id
_entity.type
_entity.pdbx_description
1 polymer ?
#
loop_
_entity_poly.entity_id
_entity_poly.type
_entity_poly.pdbx_seq_one_letter_code
_entity_poly.pdbx_strand_id
1 'polypeptide(L)'
;MIVRAHLFMLIQDNRLLERSRSFLMGRGYDMFDFRDPKKLLEAVMSRPQATVFLSASYTPAELEFLARTLTDLYRCTVVYFSEEDSVQGSAKLYGVKSGHKLFGRLSGPAIERTLRQINGPAPHPAVQHLNAQKTPAPRALRAKIEAKVVLDQIQNRLRHFMDSKPDAWMKRTENVRRVECYKFYFEKSSQVFLIASGHETSASEAMSRRVCDAIKEVLLEQGLQVLDESRFTVTTEPFDFTQWALESKSPFFTTADRGNEWSIALCDTAEQFGTERDGGDQEMFRLPIDNLVSGETVDFDLYVYFPASRKMVLLVPRGASLTPGTFAALKKNLIAHLNVYKDDRHRMRRYVFEKELRHRLLAGAAQNSA
;
A
#
# COMPACT_ATOMS: atom_id res chain seq x y z
N MET A 1 3.37 5.87 26.81
CA MET A 1 3.49 4.39 26.81
C MET A 1 4.61 4.04 25.83
N ILE A 2 5.72 3.47 26.30
CA ILE A 2 6.84 3.08 25.43
C ILE A 2 6.42 1.82 24.68
N VAL A 3 6.30 1.88 23.35
CA VAL A 3 6.01 0.71 22.52
C VAL A 3 7.29 -0.13 22.50
N ARG A 4 7.25 -1.29 23.15
CA ARG A 4 8.37 -2.25 23.14
C ARG A 4 8.26 -3.14 21.92
N ALA A 5 9.38 -3.37 21.24
CA ALA A 5 9.43 -4.32 20.14
C ALA A 5 9.39 -5.75 20.69
N HIS A 6 8.52 -6.59 20.11
CA HIS A 6 8.38 -7.99 20.52
C HIS A 6 9.26 -8.89 19.65
N LEU A 7 10.10 -9.68 20.31
CA LEU A 7 10.98 -10.67 19.70
C LEU A 7 10.50 -12.06 20.09
N PHE A 8 10.04 -12.84 19.12
CA PHE A 8 9.67 -14.24 19.33
C PHE A 8 10.80 -15.13 18.84
N MET A 9 11.20 -16.14 19.61
CA MET A 9 12.31 -17.03 19.27
C MET A 9 11.84 -18.48 19.31
N LEU A 10 12.00 -19.19 18.20
CA LEU A 10 11.85 -20.64 18.14
C LEU A 10 13.23 -21.28 18.34
N ILE A 11 13.46 -21.85 19.51
CA ILE A 11 14.77 -22.34 19.96
C ILE A 11 14.62 -23.66 20.74
N GLN A 12 15.57 -24.59 20.59
CA GLN A 12 15.58 -25.84 21.35
C GLN A 12 16.22 -25.67 22.74
N ASP A 13 17.36 -24.97 22.84
CA ASP A 13 18.04 -24.67 24.10
C ASP A 13 17.92 -23.20 24.55
N ASN A 14 17.00 -22.95 25.46
CA ASN A 14 16.70 -21.64 26.03
C ASN A 14 17.87 -21.06 26.84
N ARG A 15 18.81 -21.89 27.32
CA ARG A 15 19.95 -21.44 28.12
C ARG A 15 20.84 -20.47 27.34
N LEU A 16 20.86 -20.61 26.01
CA LEU A 16 21.57 -19.71 25.10
C LEU A 16 21.01 -18.28 25.12
N LEU A 17 19.75 -18.09 25.54
CA LEU A 17 19.08 -16.80 25.56
C LEU A 17 19.19 -16.04 26.87
N GLU A 18 19.57 -16.66 27.98
CA GLU A 18 19.52 -16.00 29.30
C GLU A 18 20.31 -14.69 29.33
N ARG A 19 21.56 -14.71 28.81
CA ARG A 19 22.41 -13.51 28.73
C ARG A 19 21.89 -12.48 27.74
N SER A 20 21.34 -12.94 26.62
CA SER A 20 20.79 -12.09 25.56
C SER A 20 19.50 -11.39 26.03
N ARG A 21 18.68 -12.09 26.83
CA ARG A 21 17.41 -11.59 27.37
C ARG A 21 17.62 -10.37 28.26
N SER A 22 18.50 -10.45 29.26
CA SER A 22 18.76 -9.31 30.15
C SER A 22 19.28 -8.09 29.38
N PHE A 23 20.17 -8.31 28.40
CA PHE A 23 20.69 -7.24 27.55
C PHE A 23 19.58 -6.57 26.72
N LEU A 24 18.75 -7.36 26.03
CA LEU A 24 17.72 -6.85 25.13
C LEU A 24 16.53 -6.24 25.91
N MET A 25 16.15 -6.81 27.05
CA MET A 25 15.15 -6.19 27.94
C MET A 25 15.62 -4.84 28.46
N GLY A 26 16.91 -4.71 28.81
CA GLY A 26 17.52 -3.42 29.16
C GLY A 26 17.53 -2.39 28.02
N ARG A 27 17.30 -2.84 26.78
CA ARG A 27 17.18 -1.99 25.57
C ARG A 27 15.73 -1.84 25.08
N GLY A 28 14.74 -2.28 25.87
CA GLY A 28 13.33 -2.08 25.56
C GLY A 28 12.72 -3.11 24.60
N TYR A 29 13.36 -4.26 24.42
CA TYR A 29 12.79 -5.41 23.70
C TYR A 29 12.09 -6.36 24.68
N ASP A 30 10.90 -6.83 24.34
CA ASP A 30 10.26 -7.94 25.06
C ASP A 30 10.54 -9.24 24.31
N MET A 31 11.17 -10.20 24.99
CA MET A 31 11.56 -11.48 24.39
C MET A 31 10.69 -12.63 24.87
N PHE A 32 10.24 -13.45 23.93
CA PHE A 32 9.45 -14.65 24.15
C PHE A 32 10.12 -15.81 23.41
N ASP A 33 10.32 -16.93 24.09
CA ASP A 33 10.96 -18.13 23.55
C ASP A 33 9.99 -19.31 23.55
N PHE A 34 10.06 -20.11 22.49
CA PHE A 34 9.18 -21.24 22.23
C PHE A 34 10.03 -22.41 21.75
N ARG A 35 9.67 -23.61 22.21
CA ARG A 35 10.20 -24.88 21.66
C ARG A 35 9.23 -25.50 20.65
N ASP A 36 7.96 -25.11 20.70
CA ASP A 36 6.88 -25.65 19.89
C ASP A 36 6.45 -24.61 18.84
N PRO A 37 6.57 -24.92 17.53
CA PRO A 37 6.11 -24.06 16.46
C PRO A 37 4.65 -23.65 16.55
N LYS A 38 3.76 -24.51 17.09
CA LYS A 38 2.34 -24.19 17.21
C LYS A 38 2.11 -23.07 18.22
N LYS A 39 2.77 -23.15 19.38
CA LYS A 39 2.71 -22.10 20.41
C LYS A 39 3.31 -20.78 19.93
N LEU A 40 4.35 -20.84 19.11
CA LEU A 40 4.89 -19.66 18.44
C LEU A 40 3.82 -18.99 17.56
N LEU A 41 3.13 -19.76 16.71
CA LEU A 41 2.09 -19.22 15.83
C LEU A 41 0.94 -18.61 16.63
N GLU A 42 0.45 -19.28 17.68
CA GLU A 42 -0.57 -18.74 18.59
C GLU A 42 -0.14 -17.41 19.21
N ALA A 43 1.13 -17.31 19.64
CA ALA A 43 1.66 -16.09 20.23
C ALA A 43 1.77 -14.95 19.19
N VAL A 44 2.20 -15.26 17.97
CA VAL A 44 2.28 -14.29 16.85
C VAL A 44 0.89 -13.81 16.42
N MET A 45 -0.15 -14.66 16.46
CA MET A 45 -1.53 -14.26 16.16
C MET A 45 -2.01 -13.13 17.09
N SER A 46 -1.58 -13.14 18.35
CA SER A 46 -1.92 -12.08 19.31
C SER A 46 -1.15 -10.78 19.09
N ARG A 47 -0.02 -10.83 18.34
CA ARG A 47 0.89 -9.70 18.11
C ARG A 47 1.47 -9.75 16.68
N PRO A 48 0.69 -9.34 15.67
CA PRO A 48 1.16 -9.32 14.28
C PRO A 48 2.32 -8.33 14.08
N GLN A 49 3.13 -8.53 13.04
CA GLN A 49 4.30 -7.69 12.70
C GLN A 49 5.49 -7.79 13.66
N ALA A 50 5.62 -8.89 14.39
CA ALA A 50 6.77 -9.11 15.26
C ALA A 50 8.02 -9.57 14.47
N THR A 51 9.20 -9.47 15.10
CA THR A 51 10.40 -10.13 14.59
C THR A 51 10.49 -11.53 15.19
N VAL A 52 10.58 -12.54 14.32
CA VAL A 52 10.63 -13.94 14.70
C VAL A 52 11.99 -14.51 14.34
N PHE A 53 12.69 -15.04 15.33
CA PHE A 53 13.96 -15.74 15.16
C PHE A 53 13.71 -17.24 15.09
N LEU A 54 14.15 -17.89 14.02
CA LEU A 54 13.99 -19.33 13.81
C LEU A 54 15.34 -20.03 13.87
N SER A 55 15.46 -21.00 14.79
CA SER A 55 16.65 -21.83 14.91
C SER A 55 16.81 -22.79 13.72
N ALA A 56 18.01 -22.86 13.17
CA ALA A 56 18.38 -23.81 12.13
C ALA A 56 18.47 -25.27 12.64
N SER A 57 18.19 -25.52 13.92
CA SER A 57 18.10 -26.88 14.50
C SER A 57 16.80 -27.61 14.14
N TYR A 58 15.80 -26.92 13.59
CA TYR A 58 14.57 -27.52 13.07
C TYR A 58 14.76 -28.02 11.63
N THR A 59 13.85 -28.87 11.15
CA THR A 59 13.98 -29.42 9.79
C THR A 59 13.77 -28.33 8.74
N PRO A 60 14.44 -28.40 7.57
CA PRO A 60 14.28 -27.38 6.53
C PRO A 60 12.83 -27.20 6.05
N ALA A 61 12.06 -28.29 5.96
CA ALA A 61 10.66 -28.26 5.53
C ALA A 61 9.76 -27.52 6.55
N GLU A 62 9.97 -27.76 7.85
CA GLU A 62 9.24 -27.04 8.90
C GLU A 62 9.60 -25.56 8.91
N LEU A 63 10.89 -25.23 8.77
CA LEU A 63 11.37 -23.86 8.72
C LEU A 63 10.80 -23.07 7.54
N GLU A 64 10.80 -23.68 6.35
CA GLU A 64 10.25 -23.07 5.14
C GLU A 64 8.74 -22.83 5.26
N PHE A 65 8.00 -23.82 5.77
CA PHE A 65 6.57 -23.67 6.04
C PHE A 65 6.30 -22.53 7.03
N LEU A 66 6.98 -22.54 8.19
CA LEU A 66 6.80 -21.52 9.22
C LEU A 66 7.17 -20.13 8.72
N ALA A 67 8.29 -19.98 8.05
CA ALA A 67 8.73 -18.69 7.55
C ALA A 67 7.76 -18.10 6.52
N ARG A 68 7.24 -18.95 5.61
CA ARG A 68 6.22 -18.55 4.65
C ARG A 68 4.94 -18.12 5.36
N THR A 69 4.44 -18.93 6.29
CA THR A 69 3.25 -18.59 7.09
C THR A 69 3.42 -17.29 7.87
N LEU A 70 4.56 -17.10 8.55
CA LEU A 70 4.88 -15.92 9.34
C LEU A 70 5.01 -14.66 8.48
N THR A 71 5.61 -14.77 7.29
CA THR A 71 5.82 -13.64 6.39
C THR A 71 4.55 -13.29 5.63
N ASP A 72 3.88 -14.26 5.02
CA ASP A 72 2.76 -14.05 4.11
C ASP A 72 1.47 -13.70 4.86
N LEU A 73 1.16 -14.44 5.93
CA LEU A 73 -0.08 -14.24 6.69
C LEU A 73 0.07 -13.20 7.79
N TYR A 74 1.17 -13.24 8.53
CA TYR A 74 1.34 -12.44 9.75
C TYR A 74 2.28 -11.23 9.58
N ARG A 75 2.86 -11.04 8.38
CA ARG A 75 3.77 -9.93 8.04
C ARG A 75 4.93 -9.78 9.03
N CYS A 76 5.40 -10.89 9.58
CA CYS A 76 6.51 -10.91 10.50
C CYS A 76 7.84 -10.78 9.75
N THR A 77 8.84 -10.21 10.43
CA THR A 77 10.22 -10.25 9.97
C THR A 77 10.86 -11.54 10.46
N VAL A 78 11.31 -12.42 9.55
CA VAL A 78 11.94 -13.69 9.92
C VAL A 78 13.46 -13.60 9.86
N VAL A 79 14.11 -14.04 10.94
CA VAL A 79 15.57 -14.09 11.06
C VAL A 79 15.99 -15.53 11.42
N TYR A 80 16.81 -16.16 10.59
CA TYR A 80 17.36 -17.47 10.88
C TYR A 80 18.66 -17.35 11.67
N PHE A 81 18.87 -18.22 12.65
CA PHE A 81 20.12 -18.29 13.40
C PHE A 81 20.48 -19.75 13.71
N SER A 82 21.73 -20.00 14.09
CA SER A 82 22.16 -21.31 14.56
C SER A 82 22.35 -21.30 16.07
N GLU A 83 21.89 -22.34 16.75
CA GLU A 83 22.14 -22.54 18.19
C GLU A 83 23.59 -22.97 18.46
N GLU A 84 24.24 -23.54 17.46
CA GLU A 84 25.63 -23.99 17.54
C GLU A 84 26.57 -22.96 16.92
N ASP A 85 27.62 -22.57 17.66
CA ASP A 85 28.74 -21.78 17.13
C ASP A 85 29.76 -22.72 16.46
N SER A 86 29.29 -23.44 15.44
CA SER A 86 30.05 -24.47 14.73
C SER A 86 30.00 -24.26 13.22
N VAL A 87 30.96 -24.85 12.50
CA VAL A 87 30.95 -24.86 11.02
C VAL A 87 29.68 -25.54 10.50
N GLN A 88 29.20 -26.58 11.19
CA GLN A 88 27.95 -27.27 10.85
C GLN A 88 26.74 -26.34 11.03
N GLY A 89 26.71 -25.58 12.13
CA GLY A 89 25.68 -24.57 12.38
C GLY A 89 25.62 -23.50 11.29
N SER A 90 26.79 -23.05 10.83
CA SER A 90 26.90 -22.11 9.71
C SER A 90 26.44 -22.72 8.39
N ALA A 91 26.81 -23.97 8.10
CA ALA A 91 26.37 -24.68 6.90
C ALA A 91 24.84 -24.83 6.82
N LYS A 92 24.18 -25.12 7.96
CA LYS A 92 22.71 -25.15 8.06
C LYS A 92 22.08 -23.80 7.67
N LEU A 93 22.66 -22.68 8.11
CA LEU A 93 22.21 -21.34 7.74
C LEU A 93 22.42 -21.00 6.26
N TYR A 94 23.49 -21.49 5.64
CA TYR A 94 23.68 -21.34 4.20
C TYR A 94 22.62 -22.09 3.39
N GLY A 95 22.14 -23.24 3.88
CA GLY A 95 21.07 -24.01 3.24
C GLY A 95 19.70 -23.33 3.20
N VAL A 96 19.46 -22.34 4.06
CA VAL A 96 18.21 -21.57 4.06
C VAL A 96 18.19 -20.60 2.86
N LYS A 97 17.21 -20.74 1.97
CA LYS A 97 17.16 -20.01 0.68
C LYS A 97 16.75 -18.54 0.80
N SER A 98 15.99 -18.16 1.83
CA SER A 98 15.39 -16.82 1.95
C SER A 98 15.44 -16.29 3.39
N GLY A 99 15.14 -15.00 3.56
CA GLY A 99 15.08 -14.32 4.86
C GLY A 99 16.42 -13.82 5.41
N HIS A 100 16.37 -13.12 6.54
CA HIS A 100 17.55 -12.58 7.19
C HIS A 100 18.30 -13.66 7.96
N LYS A 101 19.61 -13.52 8.13
CA LYS A 101 20.45 -14.52 8.82
C LYS A 101 21.29 -13.83 9.88
N LEU A 102 21.37 -14.44 11.06
CA LEU A 102 22.29 -14.08 12.14
C LEU A 102 23.39 -15.14 12.18
N PHE A 103 24.58 -14.75 11.73
CA PHE A 103 25.77 -15.60 11.76
C PHE A 103 26.56 -15.42 13.07
N GLY A 104 27.21 -16.50 13.50
CA GLY A 104 28.00 -16.55 14.73
C GLY A 104 27.17 -16.75 16.00
N ARG A 105 27.82 -16.63 17.15
CA ARG A 105 27.20 -16.87 18.46
C ARG A 105 26.00 -15.95 18.73
N LEU A 106 24.88 -16.57 19.10
CA LEU A 106 23.69 -15.86 19.56
C LEU A 106 23.99 -15.04 20.82
N SER A 107 23.94 -13.72 20.69
CA SER A 107 24.18 -12.78 21.79
C SER A 107 23.30 -11.55 21.64
N GLY A 108 22.98 -10.89 22.76
CA GLY A 108 22.20 -9.65 22.76
C GLY A 108 22.73 -8.59 21.77
N PRO A 109 24.04 -8.28 21.76
CA PRO A 109 24.62 -7.34 20.79
C PRO A 109 24.51 -7.81 19.32
N ALA A 110 24.65 -9.11 19.04
CA ALA A 110 24.48 -9.65 17.70
C ALA A 110 23.02 -9.48 17.22
N ILE A 111 22.05 -9.84 18.08
CA ILE A 111 20.62 -9.66 17.81
C ILE A 111 20.30 -8.19 17.55
N GLU A 112 20.76 -7.27 18.41
CA GLU A 112 20.52 -5.83 18.24
C GLU A 112 21.12 -5.31 16.92
N ARG A 113 22.34 -5.75 16.56
CA ARG A 113 22.97 -5.37 15.29
C ARG A 113 22.17 -5.86 14.09
N THR A 114 21.73 -7.11 14.10
CA THR A 114 20.88 -7.67 13.05
C THR A 114 19.55 -6.91 12.94
N LEU A 115 18.91 -6.60 14.07
CA LEU A 115 17.68 -5.82 14.09
C LEU A 115 17.87 -4.41 13.51
N ARG A 116 19.02 -3.76 13.79
CA ARG A 116 19.36 -2.44 13.20
C ARG A 116 19.68 -2.53 11.72
N GLN A 117 20.29 -3.62 11.25
CA GLN A 117 20.52 -3.84 9.82
C GLN A 117 19.20 -4.00 9.07
N ILE A 118 18.23 -4.69 9.67
CA ILE A 118 16.92 -4.93 9.06
C ILE A 118 16.04 -3.67 9.10
N ASN A 119 16.00 -2.99 10.24
CA ASN A 119 15.08 -1.86 10.46
C ASN A 119 15.70 -0.48 10.19
N GLY A 120 17.00 -0.43 9.83
CA GLY A 120 17.78 0.80 9.76
C GLY A 120 18.30 1.29 11.13
N PRO A 121 19.14 2.34 11.15
CA PRO A 121 19.70 2.87 12.39
C PRO A 121 18.59 3.36 13.32
N ALA A 122 18.47 2.73 14.49
CA ALA A 122 17.60 3.22 15.55
C ALA A 122 18.07 4.64 15.96
N PRO A 123 17.14 5.60 16.16
CA PRO A 123 17.51 6.94 16.61
C PRO A 123 18.23 6.84 17.96
N HIS A 124 19.35 7.57 18.07
CA HIS A 124 20.26 7.61 19.22
C HIS A 124 19.50 7.78 20.55
N PRO A 125 19.87 7.11 21.66
CA PRO A 125 19.14 7.19 22.94
C PRO A 125 19.06 8.62 23.51
N ALA A 126 20.05 9.46 23.26
CA ALA A 126 19.98 10.90 23.61
C ALA A 126 18.87 11.66 22.87
N VAL A 127 18.47 11.20 21.68
CA VAL A 127 17.37 11.75 20.88
C VAL A 127 16.02 11.20 21.34
N GLN A 128 15.98 10.07 22.05
CA GLN A 128 14.74 9.47 22.56
C GLN A 128 14.17 10.22 23.78
N HIS A 129 15.01 10.85 24.61
CA HIS A 129 14.51 11.73 25.68
C HIS A 129 13.93 13.06 25.14
N LEU A 130 14.47 13.58 24.02
CA LEU A 130 13.92 14.74 23.33
C LEU A 130 12.67 14.40 22.49
N ASN A 131 12.61 13.19 21.92
CA ASN A 131 11.45 12.72 21.15
C ASN A 131 10.33 12.12 22.03
N ALA A 132 10.58 11.78 23.30
CA ALA A 132 9.52 11.39 24.23
C ALA A 132 8.53 12.53 24.53
N GLN A 133 8.91 13.78 24.22
CA GLN A 133 8.03 14.94 24.28
C GLN A 133 7.41 15.34 22.92
N LYS A 134 7.77 14.65 21.82
CA LYS A 134 7.14 14.84 20.52
C LYS A 134 6.41 13.56 20.14
N THR A 135 5.10 13.60 20.31
CA THR A 135 4.14 12.61 19.79
C THR A 135 4.59 12.18 18.39
N PRO A 136 4.75 10.87 18.11
CA PRO A 136 5.07 10.43 16.77
C PRO A 136 4.01 11.00 15.82
N ALA A 137 4.47 11.78 14.85
CA ALA A 137 3.63 12.30 13.80
C ALA A 137 2.74 11.15 13.26
N PRO A 138 1.42 11.34 13.18
CA PRO A 138 0.51 10.30 12.69
C PRO A 138 1.02 9.72 11.37
N ARG A 139 0.83 8.42 11.12
CA ARG A 139 1.24 7.73 9.89
C ARG A 139 0.87 8.50 8.61
N ALA A 140 -0.26 9.21 8.63
CA ALA A 140 -0.71 10.11 7.58
C ALA A 140 0.25 11.30 7.31
N LEU A 141 0.89 11.86 8.34
CA LEU A 141 1.87 12.94 8.18
C LEU A 141 3.17 12.45 7.54
N ARG A 142 3.61 11.23 7.84
CA ARG A 142 4.77 10.62 7.16
C ARG A 142 4.48 10.37 5.68
N ALA A 143 3.31 9.79 5.37
CA ALA A 143 2.86 9.59 4.00
C ALA A 143 2.78 10.92 3.21
N LYS A 144 2.35 12.02 3.86
CA LYS A 144 2.31 13.35 3.24
C LYS A 144 3.70 13.94 2.97
N ILE A 145 4.66 13.72 3.87
CA ILE A 145 6.05 14.16 3.68
C ILE A 145 6.69 13.40 2.52
N GLU A 146 6.46 12.09 2.44
CA GLU A 146 6.93 11.25 1.32
C GLU A 146 6.29 11.67 -0.01
N ALA A 147 4.98 11.95 -0.02
CA ALA A 147 4.25 12.44 -1.18
C ALA A 147 4.82 13.74 -1.76
N LYS A 148 5.15 14.71 -0.89
CA LYS A 148 5.72 15.99 -1.32
C LYS A 148 7.11 15.80 -1.93
N VAL A 149 7.96 14.97 -1.32
CA VAL A 149 9.31 14.68 -1.84
C VAL A 149 9.23 14.05 -3.23
N VAL A 150 8.31 13.10 -3.42
CA VAL A 150 8.08 12.47 -4.74
C VAL A 150 7.64 13.51 -5.78
N LEU A 151 6.70 14.39 -5.45
CA LEU A 151 6.28 15.45 -6.37
C LEU A 151 7.38 16.46 -6.69
N ASP A 152 8.17 16.88 -5.71
CA ASP A 152 9.29 17.80 -5.93
C ASP A 152 10.32 17.17 -6.88
N GLN A 153 10.57 15.86 -6.76
CA GLN A 153 11.45 15.11 -7.68
C GLN A 153 10.86 15.02 -9.09
N ILE A 154 9.56 14.74 -9.22
CA ILE A 154 8.87 14.72 -10.52
C ILE A 154 8.96 16.11 -11.16
N GLN A 155 8.67 17.17 -10.40
CA GLN A 155 8.75 18.55 -10.88
C GLN A 155 10.16 18.90 -11.36
N ASN A 156 11.20 18.51 -10.61
CA ASN A 156 12.58 18.75 -11.00
C ASN A 156 12.96 18.04 -12.30
N ARG A 157 12.51 16.80 -12.52
CA ARG A 157 12.74 16.10 -13.79
C ARG A 157 12.04 16.79 -14.96
N LEU A 158 10.77 17.10 -14.77
CA LEU A 158 9.98 17.73 -15.83
C LEU A 158 10.56 19.10 -16.20
N ARG A 159 11.17 19.84 -15.26
CA ARG A 159 11.77 21.14 -15.51
C ARG A 159 12.83 21.11 -16.63
N HIS A 160 13.50 19.99 -16.85
CA HIS A 160 14.47 19.85 -17.94
C HIS A 160 13.81 19.69 -19.33
N PHE A 161 12.52 19.35 -19.38
CA PHE A 161 11.78 19.11 -20.61
C PHE A 161 10.82 20.24 -20.97
N MET A 162 10.63 21.22 -20.10
CA MET A 162 9.61 22.26 -20.22
C MET A 162 10.24 23.64 -20.39
N ASP A 163 9.66 24.45 -21.27
CA ASP A 163 10.15 25.80 -21.54
C ASP A 163 10.02 26.70 -20.31
N SER A 164 11.15 27.32 -19.95
CA SER A 164 11.34 28.01 -18.69
C SER A 164 10.68 29.40 -18.69
N LYS A 165 9.38 29.43 -18.34
CA LYS A 165 8.70 30.36 -17.41
C LYS A 165 7.24 30.58 -17.84
N PRO A 166 6.30 30.63 -16.89
CA PRO A 166 4.94 31.02 -17.20
C PRO A 166 4.88 32.51 -17.60
N ASP A 167 4.68 32.78 -18.89
CA ASP A 167 4.36 34.10 -19.42
C ASP A 167 2.94 34.54 -19.02
N ALA A 168 2.68 35.85 -18.98
CA ALA A 168 1.39 36.41 -18.59
C ALA A 168 0.19 36.01 -19.50
N TRP A 169 0.44 35.47 -20.70
CA TRP A 169 -0.57 35.02 -21.66
C TRP A 169 -0.95 33.54 -21.54
N MET A 170 -0.45 32.87 -20.49
CA MET A 170 -0.64 31.44 -20.32
C MET A 170 -2.09 31.07 -20.01
N LYS A 171 -2.58 30.03 -20.67
CA LYS A 171 -3.89 29.46 -20.36
C LYS A 171 -3.79 28.69 -19.06
N ARG A 172 -4.42 29.21 -18.01
CA ARG A 172 -4.39 28.65 -16.66
C ARG A 172 -5.29 27.43 -16.54
N THR A 173 -5.07 26.63 -15.51
CA THR A 173 -5.90 25.49 -15.07
C THR A 173 -7.20 25.94 -14.39
N GLU A 174 -7.69 27.11 -14.77
CA GLU A 174 -9.00 27.67 -14.46
C GLU A 174 -9.98 27.16 -15.55
N ASN A 175 -11.05 26.46 -15.18
CA ASN A 175 -12.02 25.79 -16.10
C ASN A 175 -11.59 24.44 -16.71
N VAL A 176 -10.94 23.58 -15.91
CA VAL A 176 -10.64 22.21 -16.33
C VAL A 176 -11.93 21.41 -16.44
N ARG A 177 -12.17 20.78 -17.59
CA ARG A 177 -13.29 19.82 -17.82
C ARG A 177 -12.84 18.36 -17.91
N ARG A 178 -11.55 18.15 -18.16
CA ARG A 178 -10.98 16.84 -18.45
C ARG A 178 -9.70 16.65 -17.65
N VAL A 179 -9.70 15.66 -16.77
CA VAL A 179 -8.54 15.28 -15.94
C VAL A 179 -8.04 13.92 -16.39
N GLU A 180 -6.77 13.84 -16.77
CA GLU A 180 -6.12 12.56 -16.99
C GLU A 180 -5.64 11.97 -15.68
N CYS A 181 -5.92 10.70 -15.47
CA CYS A 181 -5.63 10.03 -14.22
C CYS A 181 -4.68 8.87 -14.50
N TYR A 182 -3.56 8.84 -13.78
CA TYR A 182 -2.56 7.79 -13.81
C TYR A 182 -2.53 7.14 -12.44
N LYS A 183 -2.85 5.85 -12.40
CA LYS A 183 -2.76 5.07 -11.18
C LYS A 183 -1.69 4.01 -11.33
N PHE A 184 -0.72 4.06 -10.44
CA PHE A 184 0.40 3.13 -10.37
C PHE A 184 0.16 2.16 -9.21
N TYR A 185 0.27 0.87 -9.51
CA TYR A 185 0.12 -0.19 -8.53
C TYR A 185 1.49 -0.70 -8.09
N PHE A 186 1.66 -0.88 -6.79
CA PHE A 186 2.85 -1.45 -6.15
C PHE A 186 2.45 -2.67 -5.31
N GLU A 187 3.41 -3.43 -4.79
CA GLU A 187 3.12 -4.63 -3.99
C GLU A 187 2.20 -4.36 -2.78
N LYS A 188 2.31 -3.18 -2.16
CA LYS A 188 1.68 -2.87 -0.86
C LYS A 188 0.78 -1.62 -0.87
N SER A 189 0.69 -0.91 -1.99
CA SER A 189 -0.04 0.34 -2.10
C SER A 189 -0.37 0.64 -3.56
N SER A 190 -1.23 1.62 -3.79
CA SER A 190 -1.32 2.32 -5.07
C SER A 190 -1.12 3.81 -4.86
N GLN A 191 -0.61 4.51 -5.88
CA GLN A 191 -0.54 5.97 -5.91
C GLN A 191 -1.19 6.48 -7.17
N VAL A 192 -1.81 7.66 -7.06
CA VAL A 192 -2.61 8.24 -8.12
C VAL A 192 -2.12 9.65 -8.38
N PHE A 193 -1.72 9.86 -9.62
CA PHE A 193 -1.38 11.17 -10.15
C PHE A 193 -2.51 11.65 -11.05
N LEU A 194 -2.99 12.84 -10.76
CA LEU A 194 -3.98 13.54 -11.54
C LEU A 194 -3.27 14.62 -12.34
N ILE A 195 -3.49 14.63 -13.66
CA ILE A 195 -2.93 15.60 -14.58
C ILE A 195 -4.07 16.40 -15.18
N ALA A 196 -4.07 17.70 -14.94
CA ALA A 196 -4.97 18.65 -15.56
C ALA A 196 -4.19 19.59 -16.49
N SER A 197 -4.83 20.00 -17.59
CA SER A 197 -4.27 21.00 -18.50
C SER A 197 -5.21 22.20 -18.59
N GLY A 198 -4.64 23.40 -18.74
CA GLY A 198 -5.34 24.66 -18.88
C GLY A 198 -5.98 24.83 -20.26
N HIS A 199 -6.90 23.95 -20.64
CA HIS A 199 -7.92 24.10 -21.67
C HIS A 199 -8.77 22.82 -21.77
N GLU A 200 -9.87 22.85 -22.52
CA GLU A 200 -10.64 21.65 -22.91
C GLU A 200 -9.86 20.63 -23.74
N THR A 201 -8.65 20.96 -24.17
CA THR A 201 -7.82 20.00 -24.89
C THR A 201 -7.32 18.97 -23.90
N SER A 202 -7.61 17.68 -24.16
CA SER A 202 -6.91 16.61 -23.47
C SER A 202 -5.41 16.86 -23.53
N ALA A 203 -4.71 16.43 -22.49
CA ALA A 203 -3.27 16.48 -22.49
C ALA A 203 -2.73 15.96 -23.83
N SER A 204 -1.81 16.69 -24.47
CA SER A 204 -1.16 16.14 -25.66
C SER A 204 -0.55 14.80 -25.29
N GLU A 205 -0.77 13.78 -26.11
CA GLU A 205 -0.33 12.42 -25.78
C GLU A 205 1.18 12.37 -25.50
N ALA A 206 1.95 13.24 -26.16
CA ALA A 206 3.37 13.42 -25.90
C ALA A 206 3.66 13.93 -24.48
N MET A 207 2.93 14.94 -23.99
CA MET A 207 3.10 15.46 -22.63
C MET A 207 2.66 14.44 -21.58
N SER A 208 1.50 13.82 -21.78
CA SER A 208 1.01 12.70 -20.98
C SER A 208 2.06 11.60 -20.77
N ARG A 209 2.68 11.17 -21.87
CA ARG A 209 3.75 10.15 -21.83
C ARG A 209 4.96 10.65 -21.05
N ARG A 210 5.43 11.87 -21.31
CA ARG A 210 6.57 12.46 -20.57
C ARG A 210 6.34 12.54 -19.06
N VAL A 211 5.14 12.95 -18.65
CA VAL A 211 4.79 13.00 -17.23
C VAL A 211 4.74 11.59 -16.64
N CYS A 212 4.14 10.63 -17.35
CA CYS A 212 4.12 9.23 -16.90
C CYS A 212 5.54 8.65 -16.76
N ASP A 213 6.41 8.86 -17.74
CA ASP A 213 7.80 8.39 -17.71
C ASP A 213 8.58 9.02 -16.54
N ALA A 214 8.44 10.34 -16.34
CA ALA A 214 9.06 11.03 -15.21
C ALA A 214 8.57 10.49 -13.86
N ILE A 215 7.27 10.19 -13.74
CA ILE A 215 6.70 9.56 -12.52
C ILE A 215 7.31 8.18 -12.30
N LYS A 216 7.36 7.32 -13.33
CA LYS A 216 7.92 5.96 -13.22
C LYS A 216 9.38 5.97 -12.80
N GLU A 217 10.19 6.86 -13.37
CA GLU A 217 11.59 6.96 -13.02
C GLU A 217 11.80 7.41 -11.57
N VAL A 218 11.04 8.40 -11.09
CA VAL A 218 11.08 8.82 -9.68
C VAL A 218 10.67 7.67 -8.75
N LEU A 219 9.59 6.97 -9.07
CA LEU A 219 9.12 5.84 -8.28
C LEU A 219 10.17 4.72 -8.22
N LEU A 220 10.83 4.42 -9.34
CA LEU A 220 11.89 3.42 -9.41
C LEU A 220 13.10 3.79 -8.53
N GLU A 221 13.51 5.06 -8.52
CA GLU A 221 14.60 5.54 -7.66
C GLU A 221 14.27 5.47 -6.17
N GLN A 222 12.98 5.57 -5.81
CA GLN A 222 12.50 5.34 -4.45
C GLN A 222 12.40 3.84 -4.10
N GLY A 223 12.85 2.95 -4.99
CA GLY A 223 12.77 1.50 -4.81
C GLY A 223 11.34 0.94 -4.96
N LEU A 224 10.42 1.72 -5.54
CA LEU A 224 9.04 1.29 -5.77
C LEU A 224 8.93 0.69 -7.17
N GLN A 225 8.80 -0.64 -7.24
CA GLN A 225 8.54 -1.33 -8.48
C GLN A 225 7.07 -1.17 -8.87
N VAL A 226 6.83 -0.48 -9.99
CA VAL A 226 5.49 -0.40 -10.61
C VAL A 226 5.14 -1.77 -11.19
N LEU A 227 4.10 -2.40 -10.64
CA LEU A 227 3.60 -3.70 -11.09
C LEU A 227 2.60 -3.56 -12.24
N ASP A 228 1.80 -2.50 -12.20
CA ASP A 228 0.76 -2.22 -13.18
C ASP A 228 0.50 -0.71 -13.25
N GLU A 229 0.00 -0.25 -14.39
CA GLU A 229 -0.39 1.13 -14.66
C GLU A 229 -1.77 1.14 -15.30
N SER A 230 -2.69 1.92 -14.72
CA SER A 230 -3.95 2.22 -15.36
C SER A 230 -4.06 3.71 -15.68
N ARG A 231 -4.34 4.01 -16.94
CA ARG A 231 -4.69 5.35 -17.43
C ARG A 231 -6.18 5.42 -17.73
N PHE A 232 -6.82 6.49 -17.27
CA PHE A 232 -8.20 6.81 -17.64
C PHE A 232 -8.42 8.33 -17.60
N THR A 233 -9.57 8.76 -18.10
CA THR A 233 -9.97 10.17 -18.13
C THR A 233 -11.23 10.35 -17.30
N VAL A 234 -11.28 11.42 -16.51
CA VAL A 234 -12.52 11.89 -15.89
C VAL A 234 -12.97 13.17 -16.59
N THR A 235 -14.22 13.18 -17.05
CA THR A 235 -14.89 14.38 -17.56
C THR A 235 -15.77 14.96 -16.46
N THR A 236 -15.69 16.27 -16.25
CA THR A 236 -16.40 17.01 -15.21
C THR A 236 -17.01 18.29 -15.79
N GLU A 237 -17.87 18.94 -15.00
CA GLU A 237 -18.14 20.36 -15.19
C GLU A 237 -16.85 21.19 -15.03
N PRO A 238 -16.78 22.40 -15.61
CA PRO A 238 -15.62 23.29 -15.42
C PRO A 238 -15.33 23.55 -13.95
N PHE A 239 -14.07 23.42 -13.54
CA PHE A 239 -13.63 23.81 -12.21
C PHE A 239 -12.19 24.30 -12.19
N ASP A 240 -11.80 24.96 -11.10
CA ASP A 240 -10.40 25.31 -10.82
C ASP A 240 -9.71 24.11 -10.16
N PHE A 241 -8.79 23.48 -10.91
CA PHE A 241 -8.08 22.29 -10.44
C PHE A 241 -7.09 22.61 -9.31
N THR A 242 -6.46 23.78 -9.35
CA THR A 242 -5.50 24.22 -8.35
C THR A 242 -6.21 24.47 -7.02
N GLN A 243 -7.36 25.13 -7.07
CA GLN A 243 -8.22 25.34 -5.90
C GLN A 243 -8.72 24.00 -5.34
N TRP A 244 -9.18 23.08 -6.19
CA TRP A 244 -9.56 21.73 -5.78
C TRP A 244 -8.41 20.98 -5.08
N ALA A 245 -7.18 21.06 -5.61
CA ALA A 245 -6.03 20.40 -5.02
C ALA A 245 -5.71 20.97 -3.63
N LEU A 246 -5.81 22.29 -3.45
CA LEU A 246 -5.66 22.96 -2.16
C LEU A 246 -6.72 22.51 -1.14
N GLU A 247 -7.99 22.51 -1.53
CA GLU A 247 -9.12 22.15 -0.66
C GLU A 247 -9.09 20.68 -0.25
N SER A 248 -8.78 19.80 -1.20
CA SER A 248 -8.59 18.37 -0.94
C SER A 248 -7.30 18.06 -0.17
N LYS A 249 -6.44 19.07 0.06
CA LYS A 249 -5.12 18.94 0.68
C LYS A 249 -4.23 17.94 -0.06
N SER A 250 -4.42 17.86 -1.38
CA SER A 250 -3.65 17.05 -2.30
C SER A 250 -2.36 17.79 -2.64
N PRO A 251 -1.18 17.22 -2.37
CA PRO A 251 0.08 17.81 -2.84
C PRO A 251 0.03 17.98 -4.36
N PHE A 252 0.43 19.13 -4.88
CA PHE A 252 0.43 19.40 -6.32
C PHE A 252 1.53 20.40 -6.69
N PHE A 253 1.85 20.46 -7.98
CA PHE A 253 2.64 21.54 -8.57
C PHE A 253 2.06 21.92 -9.93
N THR A 254 2.35 23.14 -10.37
CA THR A 254 1.99 23.64 -11.69
C THR A 254 3.24 23.86 -12.54
N THR A 255 3.06 23.80 -13.84
CA THR A 255 4.12 24.03 -14.82
C THR A 255 3.54 24.47 -16.16
N ALA A 256 4.39 24.95 -17.06
CA ALA A 256 4.01 25.43 -18.39
C ALA A 256 4.65 24.56 -19.48
N ASP A 257 3.89 24.25 -20.53
CA ASP A 257 4.45 23.72 -21.78
C ASP A 257 3.65 24.28 -22.96
N ARG A 258 4.36 24.88 -23.92
CA ARG A 258 3.79 25.42 -25.17
C ARG A 258 2.57 26.34 -24.96
N GLY A 259 2.66 27.24 -23.98
CA GLY A 259 1.60 28.22 -23.68
C GLY A 259 0.41 27.69 -22.87
N ASN A 260 0.43 26.42 -22.45
CA ASN A 260 -0.59 25.85 -21.57
C ASN A 260 -0.03 25.61 -20.16
N GLU A 261 -0.82 25.93 -19.15
CA GLU A 261 -0.53 25.51 -17.78
C GLU A 261 -0.94 24.04 -17.59
N TRP A 262 -0.13 23.33 -16.82
CA TRP A 262 -0.30 21.94 -16.45
C TRP A 262 -0.21 21.83 -14.95
N SER A 263 -1.19 21.18 -14.34
CA SER A 263 -1.23 20.97 -12.91
C SER A 263 -1.23 19.47 -12.63
N ILE A 264 -0.28 19.03 -11.82
CA ILE A 264 -0.13 17.63 -11.43
C ILE A 264 -0.35 17.53 -9.92
N ALA A 265 -1.36 16.77 -9.52
CA ALA A 265 -1.68 16.53 -8.11
C ALA A 265 -1.55 15.05 -7.75
N LEU A 266 -1.06 14.77 -6.55
CA LEU A 266 -1.10 13.44 -5.95
C LEU A 266 -2.40 13.30 -5.15
N CYS A 267 -3.26 12.38 -5.57
CA CYS A 267 -4.52 12.10 -4.89
C CYS A 267 -4.34 10.94 -3.92
N ASP A 268 -4.50 11.22 -2.62
CA ASP A 268 -4.55 10.16 -1.61
C ASP A 268 -5.93 9.52 -1.62
N THR A 269 -6.01 8.31 -2.15
CA THR A 269 -7.22 7.50 -2.02
C THR A 269 -7.02 6.51 -0.91
N ALA A 270 -7.73 6.77 0.20
CA ALA A 270 -8.04 5.74 1.16
C ALA A 270 -8.72 4.60 0.41
N GLU A 271 -7.95 3.55 0.14
CA GLU A 271 -8.45 2.33 -0.48
C GLU A 271 -9.47 1.69 0.47
N GLN A 272 -10.74 2.11 0.40
CA GLN A 272 -11.86 1.43 1.04
C GLN A 272 -12.24 0.22 0.19
N PHE A 273 -11.32 -0.73 0.08
CA PHE A 273 -11.64 -2.00 -0.53
C PHE A 273 -12.38 -2.88 0.45
N GLY A 274 -13.36 -3.63 -0.06
CA GLY A 274 -14.09 -4.59 0.74
C GLY A 274 -13.15 -5.61 1.38
N THR A 275 -13.58 -6.17 2.51
CA THR A 275 -12.81 -7.18 3.22
C THR A 275 -12.78 -8.48 2.41
N GLU A 276 -11.59 -9.06 2.27
CA GLU A 276 -11.47 -10.48 1.89
C GLU A 276 -12.25 -11.29 2.92
N ARG A 277 -13.12 -12.19 2.46
CA ARG A 277 -13.87 -13.07 3.37
C ARG A 277 -13.31 -14.48 3.26
N ASP A 278 -12.87 -15.04 4.38
CA ASP A 278 -12.71 -16.48 4.55
C ASP A 278 -14.11 -17.10 4.60
N GLY A 279 -14.63 -17.52 3.45
CA GLY A 279 -16.00 -17.99 3.35
C GLY A 279 -16.17 -19.13 2.36
N GLY A 280 -15.72 -20.34 2.72
CA GLY A 280 -16.08 -21.62 2.09
C GLY A 280 -15.45 -21.88 0.72
N ASP A 281 -15.61 -20.95 -0.23
CA ASP A 281 -14.98 -20.95 -1.54
C ASP A 281 -13.97 -19.79 -1.58
N GLN A 282 -12.68 -20.13 -1.52
CA GLN A 282 -11.56 -19.25 -1.11
C GLN A 282 -11.15 -18.17 -2.14
N GLU A 283 -11.97 -17.85 -3.14
CA GLU A 283 -11.51 -17.12 -4.34
C GLU A 283 -12.36 -15.90 -4.74
N MET A 284 -13.10 -15.28 -3.81
CA MET A 284 -13.91 -14.08 -4.13
C MET A 284 -13.73 -12.91 -3.15
N PHE A 285 -13.75 -11.70 -3.71
CA PHE A 285 -13.84 -10.42 -2.99
C PHE A 285 -15.29 -10.00 -2.79
N ARG A 286 -15.57 -9.37 -1.65
CA ARG A 286 -16.85 -8.69 -1.43
C ARG A 286 -16.79 -7.26 -1.87
N LEU A 287 -17.69 -6.86 -2.74
CA LEU A 287 -17.89 -5.50 -3.19
C LEU A 287 -19.17 -4.94 -2.58
N PRO A 288 -19.11 -3.92 -1.70
CA PRO A 288 -20.31 -3.22 -1.24
C PRO A 288 -21.14 -2.74 -2.43
N ILE A 289 -22.45 -2.96 -2.40
CA ILE A 289 -23.33 -2.55 -3.51
C ILE A 289 -23.30 -1.03 -3.71
N ASP A 290 -23.05 -0.26 -2.65
CA ASP A 290 -22.92 1.20 -2.70
C ASP A 290 -21.66 1.66 -3.44
N ASN A 291 -20.72 0.76 -3.73
CA ASN A 291 -19.57 1.04 -4.58
C ASN A 291 -19.88 0.87 -6.07
N LEU A 292 -21.07 0.39 -6.44
CA LEU A 292 -21.53 0.30 -7.84
C LEU A 292 -22.37 1.50 -8.25
N VAL A 293 -22.40 1.81 -9.54
CA VAL A 293 -23.28 2.82 -10.14
C VAL A 293 -24.28 2.12 -11.04
N SER A 294 -25.57 2.38 -10.81
CA SER A 294 -26.63 1.84 -11.66
C SER A 294 -26.48 2.35 -13.10
N GLY A 295 -26.58 1.44 -14.07
CA GLY A 295 -26.48 1.74 -15.50
C GLY A 295 -25.06 1.88 -16.04
N GLU A 296 -24.03 1.86 -15.18
CA GLU A 296 -22.63 1.83 -15.62
C GLU A 296 -22.20 0.39 -15.92
N THR A 297 -21.42 0.20 -16.98
CA THR A 297 -20.86 -1.11 -17.33
C THR A 297 -19.71 -1.47 -16.40
N VAL A 298 -19.59 -2.76 -16.07
CA VAL A 298 -18.48 -3.29 -15.26
C VAL A 298 -17.60 -4.19 -16.11
N ASP A 299 -16.29 -4.18 -15.88
CA ASP A 299 -15.29 -4.98 -16.62
C ASP A 299 -14.92 -6.30 -15.93
N PHE A 300 -15.75 -6.75 -14.99
CA PHE A 300 -15.65 -7.98 -14.22
C PHE A 300 -17.03 -8.60 -13.99
N ASP A 301 -17.07 -9.89 -13.64
CA ASP A 301 -18.31 -10.59 -13.31
C ASP A 301 -18.78 -10.27 -11.88
N LEU A 302 -20.08 -10.02 -11.71
CA LEU A 302 -20.72 -9.79 -10.41
C LEU A 302 -21.60 -10.97 -10.01
N TYR A 303 -21.38 -11.53 -8.83
CA TYR A 303 -22.13 -12.67 -8.29
C TYR A 303 -22.91 -12.32 -7.02
N VAL A 304 -24.10 -12.91 -6.89
CA VAL A 304 -24.86 -12.91 -5.63
C VAL A 304 -24.64 -14.25 -4.94
N TYR A 305 -24.28 -14.21 -3.66
CA TYR A 305 -24.14 -15.40 -2.82
C TYR A 305 -25.44 -15.69 -2.08
N PHE A 306 -25.93 -16.93 -2.17
CA PHE A 306 -27.11 -17.40 -1.43
C PHE A 306 -26.69 -18.31 -0.27
N PRO A 307 -26.75 -17.85 0.99
CA PRO A 307 -26.24 -18.61 2.14
C PRO A 307 -26.94 -19.95 2.36
N ALA A 308 -28.25 -20.02 2.10
CA ALA A 308 -29.06 -21.22 2.32
C ALA A 308 -28.64 -22.38 1.40
N SER A 309 -28.33 -22.08 0.14
CA SER A 309 -27.91 -23.09 -0.86
C SER A 309 -26.40 -23.20 -1.01
N ARG A 310 -25.63 -22.26 -0.43
CA ARG A 310 -24.19 -22.07 -0.64
C ARG A 310 -23.82 -21.95 -2.12
N LYS A 311 -24.70 -21.37 -2.94
CA LYS A 311 -24.47 -21.17 -4.38
C LYS A 311 -24.16 -19.71 -4.69
N MET A 312 -23.24 -19.50 -5.62
CA MET A 312 -23.02 -18.23 -6.30
C MET A 312 -23.83 -18.21 -7.60
N VAL A 313 -24.53 -17.11 -7.86
CA VAL A 313 -25.28 -16.91 -9.11
C VAL A 313 -24.73 -15.68 -9.79
N LEU A 314 -24.31 -15.83 -11.05
CA LEU A 314 -23.89 -14.71 -11.89
C LEU A 314 -25.08 -13.76 -12.07
N LEU A 315 -24.90 -12.52 -11.65
CA LEU A 315 -25.91 -11.48 -11.73
C LEU A 315 -25.65 -10.56 -12.92
N VAL A 316 -24.42 -10.07 -13.07
CA VAL A 316 -24.02 -9.19 -14.17
C VAL A 316 -22.75 -9.76 -14.79
N PRO A 317 -22.80 -10.22 -16.06
CA PRO A 317 -21.59 -10.63 -16.76
C PRO A 317 -20.70 -9.43 -17.07
N ARG A 318 -19.41 -9.67 -17.22
CA ARG A 318 -18.42 -8.70 -17.69
C ARG A 318 -18.91 -8.01 -18.97
N GLY A 319 -18.81 -6.68 -18.99
CA GLY A 319 -19.24 -5.81 -20.08
C GLY A 319 -20.72 -5.40 -20.00
N ALA A 320 -21.51 -5.99 -19.11
CA ALA A 320 -22.88 -5.57 -18.86
C ALA A 320 -22.95 -4.53 -17.72
N SER A 321 -24.12 -3.92 -17.58
CA SER A 321 -24.42 -2.92 -16.55
C SER A 321 -25.51 -3.41 -15.61
N LEU A 322 -25.45 -3.00 -14.34
CA LEU A 322 -26.52 -3.30 -13.39
C LEU A 322 -27.69 -2.34 -13.62
N THR A 323 -28.82 -2.84 -14.11
CA THR A 323 -29.98 -1.97 -14.44
C THR A 323 -30.54 -1.28 -13.19
N PRO A 324 -31.16 -0.09 -13.30
CA PRO A 324 -31.77 0.59 -12.15
C PRO A 324 -32.79 -0.27 -11.39
N GLY A 325 -33.61 -1.04 -12.11
CA GLY A 325 -34.57 -1.95 -11.50
C GLY A 325 -33.90 -3.07 -10.71
N THR A 326 -32.86 -3.70 -11.28
CA THR A 326 -32.06 -4.71 -10.59
C THR A 326 -31.36 -4.12 -9.36
N PHE A 327 -30.79 -2.92 -9.48
CA PHE A 327 -30.09 -2.24 -8.38
C PHE A 327 -31.02 -1.97 -7.20
N ALA A 328 -32.21 -1.41 -7.48
CA ALA A 328 -33.24 -1.17 -6.49
C ALA A 328 -33.74 -2.47 -5.84
N ALA A 329 -33.93 -3.54 -6.64
CA ALA A 329 -34.34 -4.84 -6.14
C ALA A 329 -33.31 -5.45 -5.18
N LEU A 330 -32.02 -5.38 -5.49
CA LEU A 330 -30.96 -5.88 -4.60
C LEU A 330 -30.95 -5.14 -3.27
N LYS A 331 -31.05 -3.80 -3.30
CA LYS A 331 -31.14 -2.99 -2.09
C LYS A 331 -32.38 -3.30 -1.26
N LYS A 332 -33.54 -3.45 -1.92
CA LYS A 332 -34.81 -3.83 -1.26
C LYS A 332 -34.72 -5.19 -0.57
N ASN A 333 -33.98 -6.13 -1.15
CA ASN A 333 -33.73 -7.46 -0.58
C ASN A 333 -32.54 -7.49 0.39
N LEU A 334 -32.07 -6.32 0.86
CA LEU A 334 -30.99 -6.18 1.84
C LEU A 334 -29.66 -6.85 1.41
N ILE A 335 -29.42 -6.95 0.10
CA ILE A 335 -28.15 -7.42 -0.43
C ILE A 335 -27.15 -6.27 -0.34
N ALA A 336 -26.36 -6.27 0.73
CA ALA A 336 -25.38 -5.22 0.97
C ALA A 336 -24.10 -5.38 0.12
N HIS A 337 -23.79 -6.59 -0.34
CA HIS A 337 -22.52 -6.91 -0.99
C HIS A 337 -22.75 -7.86 -2.18
N LEU A 338 -22.01 -7.64 -3.26
CA LEU A 338 -21.82 -8.58 -4.36
C LEU A 338 -20.44 -9.22 -4.26
N ASN A 339 -20.21 -10.30 -5.01
CA ASN A 339 -18.94 -11.02 -5.01
C ASN A 339 -18.28 -10.93 -6.39
N VAL A 340 -16.95 -10.83 -6.40
CA VAL A 340 -16.11 -10.75 -7.60
C VAL A 340 -14.99 -11.75 -7.47
N TYR A 341 -14.63 -12.47 -8.53
CA TYR A 341 -13.50 -13.40 -8.48
C TYR A 341 -12.18 -12.71 -8.15
N LYS A 342 -11.27 -13.45 -7.51
CA LYS A 342 -9.95 -12.97 -7.13
C LYS A 342 -9.12 -12.51 -8.33
N ASP A 343 -9.25 -13.18 -9.45
CA ASP A 343 -8.58 -12.82 -10.71
C ASP A 343 -9.05 -11.48 -11.26
N ASP A 344 -10.29 -11.08 -10.95
CA ASP A 344 -10.88 -9.80 -11.36
C ASP A 344 -10.64 -8.68 -10.34
N ARG A 345 -9.86 -8.93 -9.28
CA ARG A 345 -9.58 -7.94 -8.21
C ARG A 345 -9.07 -6.62 -8.75
N HIS A 346 -8.12 -6.65 -9.69
CA HIS A 346 -7.50 -5.43 -10.22
C HIS A 346 -8.53 -4.56 -10.96
N ARG A 347 -9.41 -5.20 -11.74
CA ARG A 347 -10.49 -4.55 -12.48
C ARG A 347 -11.53 -3.93 -11.54
N MET A 348 -12.00 -4.71 -10.56
CA MET A 348 -12.89 -4.21 -9.51
C MET A 348 -12.29 -3.02 -8.77
N ARG A 349 -11.02 -3.11 -8.35
CA ARG A 349 -10.33 -2.02 -7.66
C ARG A 349 -10.20 -0.78 -8.50
N ARG A 350 -9.97 -0.93 -9.81
CA ARG A 350 -9.95 0.16 -10.78
C ARG A 350 -11.33 0.82 -10.86
N TYR A 351 -12.40 0.04 -11.06
CA TYR A 351 -13.76 0.57 -11.16
C TYR A 351 -14.18 1.39 -9.92
N VAL A 352 -14.02 0.82 -8.72
CA VAL A 352 -14.39 1.51 -7.46
C VAL A 352 -13.61 2.81 -7.30
N PHE A 353 -12.33 2.77 -7.65
CA PHE A 353 -11.44 3.91 -7.60
C PHE A 353 -11.86 5.01 -8.57
N GLU A 354 -12.11 4.67 -9.83
CA GLU A 354 -12.54 5.62 -10.86
C GLU A 354 -13.84 6.32 -10.45
N LYS A 355 -14.80 5.56 -9.90
CA LYS A 355 -16.04 6.10 -9.34
C LYS A 355 -15.78 7.10 -8.21
N GLU A 356 -14.98 6.73 -7.21
CA GLU A 356 -14.75 7.59 -6.05
C GLU A 356 -14.02 8.87 -6.46
N LEU A 357 -13.03 8.75 -7.35
CA LEU A 357 -12.33 9.91 -7.88
C LEU A 357 -13.27 10.84 -8.65
N ARG A 358 -14.13 10.29 -9.52
CA ARG A 358 -15.16 11.06 -10.23
C ARG A 358 -16.05 11.82 -9.25
N HIS A 359 -16.52 11.16 -8.19
CA HIS A 359 -17.32 11.80 -7.16
C HIS A 359 -16.57 12.94 -6.45
N ARG A 360 -15.29 12.74 -6.10
CA ARG A 360 -14.46 13.77 -5.44
C ARG A 360 -14.20 14.98 -6.34
N LEU A 361 -13.95 14.76 -7.63
CA LEU A 361 -13.74 15.84 -8.59
C LEU A 361 -15.04 16.63 -8.83
N LEU A 362 -16.17 15.93 -9.00
CA LEU A 362 -17.48 16.57 -9.19
C LEU A 362 -17.94 17.35 -7.95
N ALA A 363 -17.68 16.85 -6.75
CA ALA A 363 -18.00 17.55 -5.51
C ALA A 363 -17.25 18.89 -5.39
N GLY A 364 -15.97 18.93 -5.80
CA GLY A 364 -15.20 20.17 -5.85
C GLY A 364 -15.67 21.13 -6.95
N ALA A 365 -16.06 20.61 -8.11
CA ALA A 365 -16.61 21.44 -9.20
C ALA A 365 -17.89 22.17 -8.79
N ALA A 366 -18.77 21.51 -8.03
CA ALA A 366 -20.00 22.12 -7.53
C ALA A 366 -19.75 23.24 -6.50
N GLN A 367 -18.70 23.12 -5.68
CA GLN A 367 -18.35 24.13 -4.67
C GLN A 367 -17.78 25.43 -5.28
N ASN A 368 -17.05 25.31 -6.39
CA ASN A 368 -16.46 26.46 -7.09
C ASN A 368 -17.44 27.20 -8.01
N SER A 369 -18.61 26.62 -8.29
CA SER A 369 -19.64 27.21 -9.15
C SER A 369 -20.70 28.03 -8.39
N ALA A 370 -20.66 27.97 -7.06
CA ALA A 370 -21.56 28.69 -6.14
C ALA A 370 -20.84 29.89 -5.53
#